data_AF-A0A0J6NWK4-F1
#
_entry.id   AF-A0A0J6NWK4-F1
#
_cell.length_a   1.000
_cell.length_b   1.000
_cell.length_c   1.000
_cell.angle_alpha   90.00
_cell.angle_beta   90.00
_cell.angle_gamma   90.00
#
_symmetry.space_group_name_H-M   'P 1'
#
loop_
_entity.id
_entity.type
_entity.pdbx_description
1 polymer ?
#
loop_
_entity_poly.entity_id
_entity_poly.type
_entity_poly.pdbx_seq_one_letter_code
_entity_poly.pdbx_strand_id
1 'polypeptide(L)' 'MGKWEAQDGLYKFVIVENDGHFDLTVDSPFNDERLWFPSYRMARNHLKKEYGFEGRMKKVL' A
#
# COMPACT_ATOMS: atom_id res chain seq x y z
N MET A 1 -1.79 7.81 13.09
CA MET A 1 -1.20 7.99 11.75
C MET A 1 -0.05 7.03 11.59
N GLY A 2 -0.36 5.75 11.36
CA GLY A 2 0.60 4.74 10.98
C GLY A 2 1.00 4.86 9.51
N LYS A 3 2.26 4.55 9.20
CA LYS A 3 2.74 4.39 7.82
C LYS A 3 3.34 3.01 7.64
N TRP A 4 2.96 2.31 6.58
CA TRP A 4 3.47 1.00 6.22
C TRP A 4 4.09 1.05 4.83
N GLU A 5 5.28 0.48 4.68
CA GLU A 5 5.99 0.42 3.42
C GLU A 5 6.40 -1.02 3.08
N ALA A 6 6.39 -1.34 1.80
CA ALA A 6 7.01 -2.54 1.25
C ALA A 6 7.59 -2.25 -0.13
N GLN A 7 8.56 -3.06 -0.51
CA GLN A 7 9.12 -3.08 -1.85
C GLN A 7 9.08 -4.51 -2.36
N ASP A 8 8.64 -4.70 -3.60
CA ASP A 8 8.62 -5.98 -4.27
C ASP A 8 9.05 -5.80 -5.73
N GLY A 9 10.26 -6.26 -6.03
CA GLY A 9 10.91 -5.96 -7.31
C GLY A 9 11.00 -4.45 -7.58
N LEU A 10 10.37 -4.03 -8.68
CA LEU A 10 10.31 -2.64 -9.13
C LEU A 10 9.15 -1.84 -8.51
N TYR A 11 8.25 -2.49 -7.78
CA TYR A 11 7.11 -1.84 -7.15
C TYR A 11 7.45 -1.41 -5.73
N LYS A 12 7.03 -0.19 -5.38
CA LYS A 12 7.05 0.30 -4.00
C LYS A 12 5.62 0.58 -3.55
N PHE A 13 5.24 -0.05 -2.45
CA PHE A 13 3.90 0.06 -1.86
C PHE A 13 3.97 0.85 -0.57
N VAL A 14 3.13 1.88 -0.45
CA VAL A 14 3.02 2.70 0.75
C VAL A 14 1.55 2.78 1.17
N ILE A 15 1.26 2.43 2.42
CA ILE A 15 -0.05 2.67 3.03
C ILE A 15 0.11 3.70 4.14
N VAL A 16 -0.68 4.77 4.10
CA VAL A 16 -0.69 5.83 5.13
C VAL A 16 -2.07 5.84 5.79
N GLU A 17 -2.12 5.77 7.12
CA GLU A 17 -3.34 6.01 7.89
C GLU A 17 -3.57 7.51 8.05
N ASN A 18 -4.68 7.97 7.51
CA ASN A 18 -5.22 9.31 7.65
C ASN A 18 -6.52 9.25 8.47
N ASP A 19 -7.07 10.42 8.82
CA ASP A 19 -8.29 10.49 9.63
C ASP A 19 -9.47 9.82 8.90
N GLY A 20 -9.82 8.61 9.35
CA GLY A 20 -10.93 7.82 8.84
C GLY A 20 -10.65 6.95 7.61
N HIS A 21 -9.42 6.93 7.07
CA HIS A 21 -9.09 6.15 5.87
C HIS A 21 -7.61 5.80 5.77
N PHE A 22 -7.29 4.96 4.78
CA PHE A 22 -5.95 4.48 4.47
C PHE A 22 -5.63 4.72 3.00
N ASP A 23 -4.67 5.60 2.74
CA ASP A 23 -4.20 5.88 1.39
C ASP A 23 -3.13 4.88 0.98
N LEU A 24 -3.38 4.17 -0.11
CA LEU A 24 -2.44 3.31 -0.79
C LEU A 24 -1.79 4.09 -1.94
N THR A 25 -0.47 4.11 -1.97
CA THR A 25 0.33 4.53 -3.12
C THR A 25 1.10 3.33 -3.65
N VAL A 26 1.02 3.10 -4.95
CA VAL A 26 1.84 2.14 -5.67
C VAL A 26 2.70 2.92 -6.65
N ASP A 27 3.99 2.97 -6.37
CA ASP A 27 5.00 3.56 -7.22
C ASP A 27 5.58 2.44 -8.10
N SER A 28 5.45 2.60 -9.41
CA SER A 28 5.96 1.64 -10.38
C SER A 28 6.58 2.37 -11.57
N PRO A 29 7.54 1.74 -12.29
CA PRO A 29 8.18 2.37 -13.45
C PRO A 29 7.22 2.69 -14.61
N PHE A 30 6.01 2.11 -14.61
CA PHE A 30 5.07 2.18 -15.71
C PHE A 30 3.92 3.15 -15.43
N ASN A 31 3.45 3.22 -14.19
CA ASN A 31 2.42 4.14 -13.75
C ASN A 31 2.36 4.21 -12.22
N ASP A 32 2.11 5.41 -11.69
CA ASP A 32 1.84 5.60 -10.27
C ASP A 32 0.33 5.48 -10.02
N GLU A 33 -0.04 4.67 -9.03
CA GLU A 33 -1.43 4.52 -8.61
C GLU A 33 -1.63 5.05 -7.19
N ARG A 34 -2.74 5.78 -6.98
CA ARG A 34 -3.15 6.26 -5.66
C ARG A 34 -4.62 5.93 -5.43
N LEU A 35 -4.88 5.22 -4.33
CA LEU A 35 -6.20 4.74 -3.96
C LEU A 35 -6.44 5.00 -2.47
N TRP A 36 -7.69 5.15 -2.08
CA TRP A 36 -8.08 5.25 -0.67
C TRP A 36 -8.92 4.05 -0.27
N PHE A 37 -8.76 3.60 0.97
CA PHE A 37 -9.49 2.46 1.52
C PHE A 37 -10.01 2.78 2.92
N PRO A 38 -11.16 2.21 3.33
CA PRO A 38 -11.70 2.44 4.67
C PRO A 38 -10.92 1.67 5.77
N SER A 39 -9.99 0.78 5.39
CA SER A 39 -9.14 0.08 6.36
C SER A 39 -7.81 -0.40 5.75
N TYR A 40 -6.78 -0.51 6.60
CA TYR A 40 -5.50 -1.12 6.23
C TYR A 40 -5.66 -2.51 5.60
N ARG A 41 -6.59 -3.34 6.13
CA ARG A 41 -6.84 -4.69 5.61
C ARG A 41 -7.33 -4.67 4.17
N MET A 42 -8.15 -3.70 3.80
CA MET A 42 -8.65 -3.58 2.43
C MET A 42 -7.55 -3.13 1.47
N ALA A 43 -6.73 -2.15 1.85
CA ALA A 43 -5.55 -1.75 1.08
C ALA A 43 -4.60 -2.94 0.87
N ARG A 44 -4.33 -3.73 1.93
CA ARG A 44 -3.53 -4.97 1.87
C ARG A 44 -4.13 -6.02 0.94
N ASN A 45 -5.44 -6.20 0.94
CA ASN A 45 -6.11 -7.17 0.08
C ASN A 45 -6.07 -6.75 -1.39
N HIS A 46 -6.16 -5.45 -1.67
CA HIS A 46 -6.00 -4.94 -3.02
C HIS A 46 -4.60 -5.23 -3.56
N LEU A 47 -3.55 -4.95 -2.78
CA LEU A 47 -2.17 -5.32 -3.14
C LEU A 47 -1.99 -6.82 -3.44
N LYS A 48 -2.63 -7.69 -2.67
CA LYS A 48 -2.60 -9.14 -2.92
C LYS A 48 -3.29 -9.54 -4.21
N LYS A 49 -4.43 -8.91 -4.54
CA LYS A 49 -5.25 -9.28 -5.69
C LYS A 49 -4.72 -8.71 -7.01
N GLU A 50 -4.41 -7.42 -7.03
CA GLU A 50 -4.02 -6.73 -8.26
C GLU A 50 -2.52 -6.83 -8.55
N TYR A 51 -1.69 -6.84 -7.50
CA TYR A 51 -0.22 -6.84 -7.62
C TYR A 51 0.42 -8.18 -7.23
N GLY A 52 -0.36 -9.17 -6.79
CA GLY A 52 0.17 -10.45 -6.30
C GLY A 52 1.09 -10.31 -5.09
N PHE A 53 1.01 -9.20 -4.35
CA PHE A 53 1.96 -8.89 -3.28
C PHE A 53 1.74 -9.76 -2.04
N GLU A 54 2.63 -10.74 -1.83
CA GLU A 54 2.60 -11.63 -0.66
C GLU A 54 3.55 -11.19 0.47
N GLY A 55 4.37 -10.16 0.22
CA GLY A 55 5.40 -9.71 1.14
C GLY A 55 4.89 -9.11 2.46
N ARG A 56 5.83 -8.82 3.36
CA ARG A 56 5.55 -8.16 4.64
C ARG A 56 5.74 -6.65 4.52
N MET A 57 4.67 -5.89 4.74
CA MET A 57 4.79 -4.44 4.97
C MET A 57 5.35 -4.15 6.36
N LYS A 58 6.33 -3.25 6.41
CA LYS A 58 6.95 -2.78 7.65
C LYS A 58 6.30 -1.46 8.06
N LYS A 59 5.83 -1.39 9.30
CA LYS A 59 5.41 -0.11 9.89
C LYS A 59 6.65 0.74 10.14
N VAL A 60 6.68 1.95 9.60
CA VAL A 60 7.84 2.87 9.66
C VAL A 60 7.61 4.04 10.62
N LEU A 61 6.35 4.42 10.86
CA LEU A 61 5.91 5.40 11.86
C LEU A 61 4.57 4.95 12.45
#